data_AF-A0AAU6YT14-F1
#
_entry.id   AF-A0AAU6YT14-F1
#
_cell.length_a   1.000
_cell.length_b   1.000
_cell.length_c   1.000
_cell.angle_alpha   90.00
_cell.angle_beta   90.00
_cell.angle_gamma   90.00
#
_symmetry.space_group_name_H-M   'P 1'
#
loop_
_entity.id
_entity.type
_entity.pdbx_description
1 polymer ?
#
loop_
_entity_poly.entity_id
_entity_poly.type
_entity_poly.pdbx_seq_one_letter_code
_entity_poly.pdbx_strand_id
1 'polypeptide(L)'
;MTPMALATADVPLAAGSRDPGAPEPASRDTATGHVTASRLVYFSSTSENTARFVRKLGIDAARIPLHAREPGLVATEPYVLVLPTYGGTGGDGSVPKQVIRFLNDPRNRRQLRGVIGAGNTNFGDNYCMAGDIIAAKCQVPHLYRFELMGTPEDVRRVQQGLEEFWTRLSQTQK
;
A
#
# COMPACT_ATOMS: atom_id res chain seq x y z
N MET A 1 28.35 -72.69 -23.48
CA MET A 1 27.70 -73.96 -23.83
C MET A 1 26.27 -73.89 -23.32
N THR A 2 25.39 -73.28 -24.10
CA THR A 2 24.27 -73.87 -24.91
C THR A 2 22.96 -73.86 -24.10
N PRO A 3 21.77 -73.78 -24.76
CA PRO A 3 20.82 -72.67 -24.58
C PRO A 3 19.39 -73.20 -24.29
N MET A 4 18.37 -72.34 -24.28
CA MET A 4 17.11 -72.61 -25.00
C MET A 4 16.24 -71.37 -25.04
N ALA A 5 15.76 -71.06 -26.25
CA ALA A 5 14.79 -70.04 -26.58
C ALA A 5 13.41 -70.66 -26.81
N LEU A 6 12.36 -69.87 -26.56
CA LEU A 6 11.05 -69.74 -27.25
C LEU A 6 10.06 -69.16 -26.20
N ALA A 7 9.13 -68.26 -26.48
CA ALA A 7 8.44 -67.97 -27.72
C ALA A 7 7.92 -66.53 -27.80
N THR A 8 7.98 -66.03 -29.02
CA THR A 8 7.10 -65.09 -29.74
C THR A 8 5.72 -64.75 -29.15
N ALA A 9 5.40 -63.47 -29.13
CA ALA A 9 4.13 -62.94 -29.67
C ALA A 9 4.30 -61.46 -30.04
N ASP A 10 4.08 -61.17 -31.31
CA ASP A 10 3.97 -59.84 -31.91
C ASP A 10 2.49 -59.40 -31.89
N VAL A 11 2.21 -58.16 -32.34
CA VAL A 11 0.89 -57.53 -32.67
C VAL A 11 0.28 -56.60 -31.60
N PRO A 12 -0.25 -55.39 -31.94
CA PRO A 12 0.34 -54.29 -32.71
C PRO A 12 0.13 -52.91 -32.02
N LEU A 13 0.70 -51.88 -32.65
CA LEU A 13 0.50 -50.46 -32.36
C LEU A 13 -0.94 -50.01 -32.68
N ALA A 14 -1.63 -49.41 -31.70
CA ALA A 14 -2.86 -48.66 -31.93
C ALA A 14 -2.66 -47.19 -31.50
N ALA A 15 -2.87 -46.30 -32.48
CA ALA A 15 -2.88 -44.86 -32.36
C ALA A 15 -4.25 -44.33 -31.90
N GLY A 16 -4.24 -43.15 -31.27
CA GLY A 16 -5.43 -42.38 -30.91
C GLY A 16 -5.68 -42.42 -29.41
N SER A 17 -5.66 -41.32 -28.68
CA SER A 17 -6.41 -40.09 -28.93
C SER A 17 -5.65 -38.85 -28.43
N ARG A 18 -5.69 -37.79 -29.23
CA ARG A 18 -5.34 -36.43 -28.77
C ARG A 18 -6.48 -35.95 -27.89
N ASP A 19 -6.17 -35.67 -26.64
CA ASP A 19 -7.07 -35.00 -25.71
C ASP A 19 -7.20 -33.51 -26.11
N PRO A 20 -8.37 -33.00 -26.50
CA PRO A 20 -8.56 -31.60 -26.78
C PRO A 20 -9.05 -30.89 -25.51
N GLY A 21 -8.27 -29.92 -25.04
CA GLY A 21 -8.77 -28.88 -24.15
C GLY A 21 -8.54 -29.14 -22.67
N ALA A 22 -7.26 -29.11 -22.26
CA ALA A 22 -6.97 -28.53 -20.96
C ALA A 22 -7.50 -27.09 -20.97
N PRO A 23 -8.34 -26.65 -20.01
CA PRO A 23 -8.73 -25.26 -19.94
C PRO A 23 -7.45 -24.43 -19.72
N GLU A 24 -7.23 -23.45 -20.60
CA GLU A 24 -6.29 -22.36 -20.36
C GLU A 24 -6.46 -21.88 -18.91
N PRO A 25 -5.38 -21.60 -18.17
CA PRO A 25 -5.53 -20.96 -16.88
C PRO A 25 -6.25 -19.64 -17.13
N ALA A 26 -7.49 -19.57 -16.64
CA ALA A 26 -8.31 -18.37 -16.65
C ALA A 26 -7.41 -17.19 -16.30
N SER A 27 -7.29 -16.24 -17.23
CA SER A 27 -6.66 -14.97 -16.98
C SER A 27 -7.22 -14.46 -15.66
N ARG A 28 -6.36 -14.37 -14.64
CA ARG A 28 -6.72 -13.71 -13.39
C ARG A 28 -7.04 -12.28 -13.79
N ASP A 29 -8.33 -12.00 -13.90
CA ASP A 29 -8.90 -10.69 -14.05
C ASP A 29 -8.23 -9.80 -13.00
N THR A 30 -7.26 -9.02 -13.45
CA THR A 30 -6.51 -8.09 -12.62
C THR A 30 -7.52 -7.05 -12.20
N ALA A 31 -8.12 -7.23 -11.02
CA ALA A 31 -9.02 -6.26 -10.40
C ALA A 31 -8.44 -4.87 -10.62
N THR A 32 -9.07 -4.11 -11.52
CA THR A 32 -8.58 -2.82 -11.99
C THR A 32 -8.54 -1.90 -10.78
N GLY A 33 -7.33 -1.63 -10.27
CA GLY A 33 -7.18 -0.72 -9.15
C GLY A 33 -7.71 0.66 -9.51
N HIS A 34 -8.28 1.37 -8.54
CA HIS A 34 -8.67 2.76 -8.72
C HIS A 34 -7.39 3.62 -8.80
N VAL A 35 -7.34 4.52 -9.79
CA VAL A 35 -6.27 5.51 -9.90
C VAL A 35 -6.64 6.79 -9.16
N THR A 36 -5.65 7.52 -8.68
CA THR A 36 -5.85 8.85 -8.06
C THR A 36 -4.72 9.80 -8.41
N ALA A 37 -5.08 11.07 -8.64
CA ALA A 37 -4.17 12.21 -8.77
C ALA A 37 -4.13 13.08 -7.49
N SER A 38 -4.77 12.65 -6.40
CA SER A 38 -4.85 13.42 -5.16
C SER A 38 -3.47 13.60 -4.53
N ARG A 39 -3.16 14.83 -4.13
CA ARG A 39 -1.89 15.18 -3.46
C ARG A 39 -1.82 14.72 -2.01
N LEU A 40 -2.94 14.25 -1.45
CA LEU A 40 -3.01 13.61 -0.16
C LEU A 40 -3.56 12.20 -0.32
N VAL A 41 -2.85 11.21 0.22
CA VAL A 41 -3.33 9.84 0.34
C VAL A 41 -3.35 9.49 1.81
N TYR A 42 -4.38 8.78 2.28
CA TYR A 42 -4.45 8.40 3.68
C TYR A 42 -4.97 7.00 3.90
N PHE A 43 -4.63 6.42 5.05
CA PHE A 43 -5.28 5.22 5.55
C PHE A 43 -6.03 5.53 6.86
N SER A 44 -7.15 4.85 7.07
CA SER A 44 -7.90 4.92 8.33
C SER A 44 -8.65 3.61 8.57
N SER A 45 -8.53 3.07 9.78
CA SER A 45 -9.36 1.95 10.27
C SER A 45 -10.83 2.33 10.44
N THR A 46 -11.60 1.33 10.86
CA THR A 46 -13.00 1.43 11.30
C THR A 46 -13.26 2.47 12.40
N SER A 47 -12.26 2.81 13.22
CA SER A 47 -12.39 3.91 14.21
C SER A 47 -12.45 5.31 13.58
N GLU A 48 -12.04 5.44 12.31
CA GLU A 48 -12.13 6.64 11.49
C GLU A 48 -11.44 7.90 12.02
N ASN A 49 -10.54 7.79 13.01
CA ASN A 49 -9.82 8.94 13.58
C ASN A 49 -9.05 9.73 12.50
N THR A 50 -8.21 9.05 11.72
CA THR A 50 -7.44 9.68 10.63
C THR A 50 -8.36 10.21 9.52
N ALA A 51 -9.44 9.48 9.19
CA ALA A 51 -10.43 9.97 8.22
C ALA A 51 -11.13 11.25 8.69
N ARG A 52 -11.46 11.37 9.98
CA ARG A 52 -12.01 12.60 10.57
C ARG A 52 -11.01 13.75 10.51
N PHE A 53 -9.73 13.49 10.78
CA PHE A 53 -8.68 14.50 10.63
C PHE A 53 -8.58 15.01 9.19
N VAL A 54 -8.45 14.10 8.22
CA VAL A 54 -8.32 14.44 6.80
C VAL A 54 -9.52 15.24 6.29
N ARG A 55 -10.75 14.88 6.69
CA ARG A 55 -11.95 15.65 6.34
C ARG A 55 -11.89 17.11 6.80
N LYS A 56 -11.31 17.39 7.97
CA LYS A 56 -11.16 18.76 8.47
C LYS A 56 -10.13 19.58 7.69
N LEU A 57 -9.22 18.95 6.95
CA LEU A 57 -8.26 19.67 6.11
C LEU A 57 -8.93 20.33 4.90
N GLY A 58 -10.12 19.88 4.49
CA GLY A 58 -10.88 20.50 3.39
C GLY A 58 -10.19 20.42 2.03
N ILE A 59 -9.28 19.47 1.84
CA ILE A 59 -8.54 19.26 0.59
C ILE A 59 -8.87 17.89 -0.01
N ASP A 60 -8.69 17.76 -1.34
CA ASP A 60 -8.86 16.49 -2.03
C ASP A 60 -7.89 15.42 -1.49
N ALA A 61 -8.42 14.24 -1.21
CA ALA A 61 -7.66 13.16 -0.60
C ALA A 61 -8.21 11.77 -0.99
N ALA A 62 -7.30 10.86 -1.33
CA ALA A 62 -7.65 9.48 -1.65
C ALA A 62 -7.44 8.54 -0.45
N ARG A 63 -8.41 7.65 -0.21
CA ARG A 63 -8.35 6.67 0.89
C ARG A 63 -7.78 5.35 0.37
N ILE A 64 -6.74 4.85 1.04
CA ILE A 64 -6.27 3.47 0.87
C ILE A 64 -7.39 2.53 1.36
N PRO A 65 -7.82 1.54 0.54
CA PRO A 65 -8.92 0.64 0.89
C PRO A 65 -8.70 -0.10 2.20
N LEU A 66 -9.79 -0.31 2.94
CA LEU A 66 -9.72 -0.94 4.26
C LEU A 66 -9.53 -2.45 4.15
N HIS A 67 -10.24 -3.10 3.24
CA HIS A 67 -10.25 -4.54 3.05
C HIS A 67 -9.45 -4.96 1.83
N ALA A 68 -8.71 -6.07 1.95
CA ALA A 68 -7.84 -6.57 0.87
C ALA A 68 -8.57 -6.98 -0.42
N ARG A 69 -9.89 -7.24 -0.32
CA ARG A 69 -10.78 -7.58 -1.44
C ARG A 69 -11.24 -6.36 -2.24
N GLU A 70 -11.12 -5.16 -1.68
CA GLU A 70 -11.42 -3.93 -2.40
C GLU A 70 -10.36 -3.68 -3.47
N PRO A 71 -10.72 -3.08 -4.63
CA PRO A 71 -9.74 -2.75 -5.65
C PRO A 71 -8.66 -1.83 -5.09
N GLY A 72 -7.40 -2.14 -5.36
CA GLY A 72 -6.26 -1.37 -4.84
C GLY A 72 -6.25 0.08 -5.34
N LEU A 73 -5.53 0.95 -4.64
CA LEU A 73 -5.33 2.35 -5.04
C LEU A 73 -3.97 2.51 -5.74
N VAL A 74 -3.94 3.22 -6.86
CA VAL A 74 -2.71 3.58 -7.59
C VAL A 74 -2.60 5.10 -7.70
N ALA A 75 -1.58 5.70 -7.07
CA ALA A 75 -1.28 7.12 -7.17
C ALA A 75 -0.52 7.41 -8.47
N THR A 76 -1.04 8.33 -9.27
CA THR A 76 -0.44 8.76 -10.54
C THR A 76 0.37 10.04 -10.40
N GLU A 77 0.11 10.84 -9.35
CA GLU A 77 0.76 12.11 -9.07
C GLU A 77 1.47 12.12 -7.71
N PRO A 78 2.44 13.03 -7.48
CA PRO A 78 3.12 13.18 -6.20
C PRO A 78 2.15 13.43 -5.03
N TYR A 79 2.34 12.71 -3.92
CA TYR A 79 1.45 12.82 -2.75
C TYR A 79 2.18 12.80 -1.40
N VAL A 80 1.51 13.30 -0.37
CA VAL A 80 1.85 13.11 1.05
C VAL A 80 0.94 12.03 1.64
N LEU A 81 1.51 11.11 2.40
CA LEU A 81 0.79 10.03 3.07
C LEU A 81 0.41 10.42 4.50
N VAL A 82 -0.86 10.23 4.89
CA VAL A 82 -1.32 10.35 6.27
C VAL A 82 -1.75 8.98 6.81
N LEU A 83 -1.21 8.54 7.94
CA LEU A 83 -1.52 7.22 8.49
C LEU A 83 -1.56 7.17 10.02
N PRO A 84 -2.41 6.30 10.61
CA PRO A 84 -2.30 5.94 12.01
C PRO A 84 -1.11 5.02 12.26
N THR A 85 -0.64 5.05 13.50
CA THR A 85 0.30 4.08 14.06
C THR A 85 -0.46 2.99 14.81
N TYR A 86 -0.14 1.73 14.52
CA TYR A 86 -0.61 0.56 15.26
C TYR A 86 0.57 -0.10 16.01
N GLY A 87 0.39 -1.35 16.45
CA GLY A 87 1.47 -2.13 17.07
C GLY A 87 1.64 -1.90 18.57
N GLY A 88 2.40 -2.80 19.18
CA GLY A 88 2.78 -2.78 20.60
C GLY A 88 4.26 -2.44 20.78
N THR A 89 4.78 -2.64 21.99
CA THR A 89 6.15 -2.31 22.40
C THR A 89 7.21 -2.81 21.40
N GLY A 90 8.09 -1.91 20.96
CA GLY A 90 9.22 -2.22 20.06
C GLY A 90 9.01 -1.87 18.59
N GLY A 91 7.86 -1.29 18.20
CA GLY A 91 7.61 -0.77 16.85
C GLY A 91 7.19 -1.81 15.80
N ASP A 92 7.20 -3.10 16.17
CA ASP A 92 6.71 -4.16 15.29
C ASP A 92 5.20 -4.05 15.08
N GLY A 93 4.81 -4.14 13.80
CA GLY A 93 3.42 -3.96 13.39
C GLY A 93 2.92 -2.52 13.46
N SER A 94 3.81 -1.52 13.58
CA SER A 94 3.39 -0.12 13.64
C SER A 94 2.75 0.41 12.37
N VAL A 95 3.22 -0.04 11.21
CA VAL A 95 2.65 0.35 9.93
C VAL A 95 1.46 -0.58 9.57
N PRO A 96 0.26 -0.03 9.28
CA PRO A 96 -0.87 -0.85 8.84
C PRO A 96 -0.55 -1.68 7.60
N LYS A 97 -0.99 -2.95 7.57
CA LYS A 97 -0.72 -3.88 6.46
C LYS A 97 -1.22 -3.35 5.10
N GLN A 98 -2.31 -2.59 5.10
CA GLN A 98 -2.85 -1.93 3.92
C GLN A 98 -1.89 -0.88 3.35
N VAL A 99 -1.26 -0.10 4.23
CA VAL A 99 -0.25 0.89 3.85
C VAL A 99 1.01 0.18 3.34
N ILE A 100 1.43 -0.91 3.99
CA ILE A 100 2.57 -1.72 3.51
C ILE A 100 2.27 -2.24 2.09
N ARG A 101 1.09 -2.82 1.85
CA ARG A 101 0.69 -3.30 0.52
C ARG A 101 0.67 -2.18 -0.50
N PHE A 102 0.12 -1.02 -0.15
CA PHE A 102 0.06 0.16 -1.02
C PHE A 102 1.46 0.65 -1.40
N LEU A 103 2.37 0.79 -0.43
CA LEU A 103 3.75 1.23 -0.65
C LEU A 103 4.65 0.14 -1.23
N ASN A 104 4.24 -1.13 -1.23
CA ASN A 104 4.94 -2.21 -1.92
C ASN A 104 4.78 -2.17 -3.44
N ASP A 105 3.76 -1.47 -3.95
CA ASP A 105 3.66 -1.15 -5.36
C ASP A 105 4.67 -0.03 -5.71
N PRO A 106 5.66 -0.28 -6.59
CA PRO A 106 6.65 0.73 -6.96
C PRO A 106 6.04 1.98 -7.62
N ARG A 107 4.86 1.87 -8.26
CA ARG A 107 4.15 3.01 -8.85
C ARG A 107 3.74 4.00 -7.76
N ASN A 108 3.18 3.50 -6.67
CA ASN A 108 2.78 4.31 -5.52
C ASN A 108 3.99 4.84 -4.76
N ARG A 109 5.00 4.00 -4.53
CA ARG A 109 6.18 4.40 -3.75
C ARG A 109 6.93 5.55 -4.42
N ARG A 110 7.08 5.52 -5.75
CA ARG A 110 7.78 6.59 -6.50
C ARG A 110 7.10 7.95 -6.40
N GLN A 111 5.80 7.99 -6.10
CA GLN A 111 5.06 9.24 -5.95
C GLN A 111 5.00 9.77 -4.51
N LEU A 112 5.50 9.02 -3.53
CA LEU A 112 5.55 9.50 -2.14
C LEU A 112 6.52 10.69 -2.02
N ARG A 113 6.10 11.76 -1.34
CA ARG A 113 6.93 12.96 -1.09
C ARG A 113 7.14 13.26 0.39
N GLY A 114 6.27 12.75 1.25
CA GLY A 114 6.36 12.95 2.69
C GLY A 114 5.30 12.15 3.43
N VAL A 115 5.43 12.07 4.75
CA VAL A 115 4.52 11.33 5.60
C VAL A 115 4.10 12.16 6.81
N ILE A 116 2.84 12.03 7.22
CA ILE A 116 2.27 12.60 8.43
C ILE A 116 1.75 11.45 9.31
N GLY A 117 2.30 11.31 10.51
CA GLY A 117 1.90 10.28 11.46
C GLY A 117 0.78 10.71 12.38
N ALA A 118 -0.24 9.86 12.52
CA ALA A 118 -1.24 9.96 13.58
C ALA A 118 -0.96 8.91 14.65
N GLY A 119 -1.15 9.26 15.92
CA GLY A 119 -0.88 8.37 17.03
C GLY A 119 -1.63 8.75 18.30
N ASN A 120 -1.09 8.31 19.43
CA ASN A 120 -1.52 8.71 20.76
C ASN A 120 -0.25 8.79 21.63
N THR A 121 -0.07 9.90 22.33
CA THR A 121 1.11 10.20 23.15
C THR A 121 1.26 9.25 24.34
N ASN A 122 0.19 8.57 24.74
CA ASN A 122 0.22 7.49 25.74
C ASN A 122 1.16 6.34 25.35
N PHE A 123 1.59 6.25 24.08
CA PHE A 123 2.55 5.25 23.61
C PHE A 123 4.02 5.68 23.73
N GLY A 124 4.30 6.85 24.32
CA GLY A 124 5.66 7.33 24.62
C GLY A 124 6.54 7.36 23.36
N ASP A 125 7.67 6.66 23.42
CA ASP A 125 8.63 6.56 22.31
C ASP A 125 8.03 6.00 21.01
N ASN A 126 6.91 5.27 21.10
CA ASN A 126 6.20 4.75 19.93
C ASN A 126 5.18 5.72 19.34
N TYR A 127 5.06 6.94 19.88
CA TYR A 127 4.15 7.96 19.35
C TYR A 127 4.48 8.30 17.89
N CYS A 128 3.53 8.01 17.00
CA CYS A 128 3.65 8.21 15.55
C CYS A 128 4.79 7.42 14.87
N MET A 129 5.24 6.32 15.49
CA MET A 129 6.32 5.46 14.99
C MET A 129 6.13 4.99 13.53
N ALA A 130 4.89 4.79 13.08
CA ALA A 130 4.63 4.40 11.69
C ALA A 130 5.11 5.44 10.67
N GLY A 131 5.01 6.73 11.01
CA GLY A 131 5.55 7.82 10.19
C GLY A 131 7.07 7.76 10.10
N ASP A 132 7.75 7.52 11.22
CA ASP A 132 9.21 7.42 11.28
C ASP A 132 9.74 6.22 10.49
N ILE A 133 9.10 5.07 10.62
CA ILE A 133 9.44 3.87 9.85
C ILE A 133 9.32 4.13 8.34
N ILE A 134 8.23 4.77 7.89
CA ILE A 134 8.03 5.06 6.46
C ILE A 134 9.02 6.11 5.97
N ALA A 135 9.23 7.19 6.73
CA ALA A 135 10.17 8.25 6.39
C ALA A 135 11.58 7.69 6.17
N ALA A 136 12.06 6.86 7.12
CA ALA A 136 13.36 6.21 7.01
C ALA A 136 13.42 5.21 5.84
N LYS A 137 12.42 4.34 5.68
CA LYS A 137 12.46 3.31 4.61
C LYS A 137 12.32 3.88 3.21
N CYS A 138 11.53 4.93 3.04
CA CYS A 138 11.24 5.52 1.73
C CYS A 138 12.07 6.77 1.45
N GLN A 139 12.92 7.21 2.38
CA GLN A 139 13.78 8.40 2.25
C GLN A 139 12.96 9.66 1.95
N VAL A 140 11.87 9.85 2.69
CA VAL A 140 11.00 11.04 2.61
C VAL A 140 10.86 11.70 3.98
N PRO A 141 10.59 13.01 4.07
CA PRO A 141 10.42 13.68 5.35
C PRO A 141 9.17 13.22 6.12
N HIS A 142 9.31 13.12 7.45
CA HIS A 142 8.17 13.05 8.37
C HIS A 142 7.72 14.48 8.69
N LEU A 143 6.68 14.94 8.00
CA LEU A 143 6.28 16.34 7.93
C LEU A 143 5.58 16.83 9.20
N TYR A 144 4.76 15.97 9.83
CA TYR A 144 3.98 16.36 11.00
C TYR A 144 3.51 15.14 11.81
N ARG A 145 3.23 15.34 13.10
CA ARG A 145 2.65 14.33 14.01
C ARG A 145 1.41 14.90 14.70
N PHE A 146 0.35 14.12 14.82
CA PHE A 146 -0.84 14.51 15.57
C PHE A 146 -1.49 13.35 16.33
N GLU A 147 -2.34 13.67 17.31
CA GLU A 147 -3.04 12.67 18.11
C GLU A 147 -4.47 12.41 17.63
N LEU A 148 -4.86 11.13 17.60
CA LEU A 148 -6.22 10.67 17.33
C LEU A 148 -6.81 11.30 16.06
N MET A 149 -7.80 12.18 16.21
CA MET A 149 -8.48 12.87 15.12
C MET A 149 -7.98 14.29 14.89
N GLY A 150 -6.88 14.68 15.56
CA GLY A 150 -6.25 15.99 15.56
C GLY A 150 -7.09 17.09 16.20
N THR A 151 -6.42 18.13 16.64
CA THR A 151 -7.01 19.38 17.16
C THR A 151 -7.28 20.36 16.01
N PRO A 152 -7.98 21.48 16.25
CA PRO A 152 -8.02 22.58 15.28
C PRO A 152 -6.64 23.14 14.97
N GLU A 153 -5.72 23.15 15.93
CA GLU A 153 -4.34 23.61 15.73
C GLU A 153 -3.59 22.71 14.76
N ASP A 154 -3.73 21.39 14.91
CA ASP A 154 -3.13 20.42 13.98
C ASP A 154 -3.63 20.63 12.56
N VAL A 155 -4.92 20.94 12.39
CA VAL A 155 -5.51 21.24 11.08
C VAL A 155 -4.84 22.47 10.46
N ARG A 156 -4.73 23.57 11.21
CA ARG A 156 -4.09 24.81 10.71
C ARG A 156 -2.63 24.56 10.33
N ARG A 157 -1.87 23.89 11.20
CA ARG A 157 -0.45 23.60 10.97
C ARG A 157 -0.23 22.70 9.77
N VAL A 158 -1.05 21.66 9.60
CA VAL A 158 -0.93 20.76 8.44
C VAL A 158 -1.35 21.45 7.15
N GLN A 159 -2.40 22.26 7.14
CA GLN A 159 -2.79 23.03 5.95
C GLN A 159 -1.67 23.97 5.49
N GLN A 160 -1.16 24.80 6.41
CA GLN A 160 -0.05 25.70 6.12
C GLN A 160 1.21 24.94 5.69
N GLY A 161 1.58 23.90 6.44
CA GLY A 161 2.78 23.10 6.15
C GLY A 161 2.71 22.40 4.79
N LEU A 162 1.54 21.90 4.38
CA LEU A 162 1.36 21.30 3.06
C LEU A 162 1.48 22.35 1.94
N GLU A 163 0.90 23.54 2.10
CA GLU A 163 1.01 24.62 1.13
C GLU A 163 2.47 25.05 0.92
N GLU A 164 3.20 25.28 2.00
CA GLU A 164 4.63 25.61 1.97
C GLU A 164 5.46 24.49 1.33
N PHE A 165 5.19 23.24 1.72
CA PHE A 165 5.88 22.07 1.20
C PHE A 165 5.73 21.93 -0.31
N TRP A 166 4.50 22.08 -0.81
CA TRP A 166 4.20 21.98 -2.24
C TRP A 166 4.76 23.14 -3.05
N THR A 167 4.75 24.35 -2.48
CA THR A 167 5.36 25.53 -3.09
C THR A 167 6.85 25.30 -3.28
N ARG A 168 7.56 24.85 -2.23
CA ARG A 168 9.00 24.57 -2.29
C ARG A 168 9.33 23.47 -3.30
N LEU A 169 8.59 22.36 -3.30
CA LEU A 169 8.80 21.28 -4.27
C LEU A 169 8.65 21.76 -5.72
N SER A 170 7.68 22.61 -6.01
CA SER A 170 7.48 23.16 -7.36
C SER A 170 8.63 24.07 -7.82
N GLN A 171 9.37 24.67 -6.89
CA GLN A 171 10.53 25.52 -7.18
C GLN A 171 11.79 24.69 -7.40
N THR A 172 11.98 23.61 -6.64
CA THR A 172 13.14 22.71 -6.80
C THR A 172 13.06 21.84 -8.05
N GLN A 173 11.87 21.68 -8.64
CA GLN A 173 11.64 20.90 -9.87
C GLN A 173 11.73 21.73 -11.16
N LYS A 174 11.97 23.04 -11.06
CA LYS A 174 12.26 23.92 -12.21
C LYS A 174 13.77 23.98 -12.42
#